data_AF-A0A8T0PL33-F1
#
_entry.id   AF-A0A8T0PL33-F1
#
_cell.length_a   1.000
_cell.length_b   1.000
_cell.length_c   1.000
_cell.angle_alpha   90.00
_cell.angle_beta   90.00
_cell.angle_gamma   90.00
#
_symmetry.space_group_name_H-M   'P 1'
#
loop_
_entity.id
_entity.type
_entity.pdbx_description
1 polymer ?
#
loop_
_entity_poly.entity_id
_entity_poly.type
_entity_poly.pdbx_seq_one_letter_code
_entity_poly.pdbx_strand_id
1 'polypeptide(L)'
;METIRPEAVADGQAPLSSVEVVSKVILPDSSNSTFFKNAGLATYSLKTPSAAEQALPTIHEEFVEIRKRSEAAEEALARTQQLYEDMKKRQEENNLVLQRIL
;
A
#
# COMPACT_ATOMS: atom_id res chain seq x y z
N MET A 1 50.87 14.88 -42.43
CA MET A 1 49.40 14.77 -42.46
C MET A 1 49.07 13.38 -41.95
N GLU A 2 48.69 13.25 -40.68
CA GLU A 2 48.34 11.96 -40.09
C GLU A 2 46.82 11.79 -40.09
N THR A 3 46.34 10.76 -40.76
CA THR A 3 44.93 10.37 -40.85
C THR A 3 44.50 9.66 -39.56
N ILE A 4 43.58 10.27 -38.82
CA ILE A 4 42.95 9.71 -37.62
C ILE A 4 41.98 8.60 -38.07
N ARG A 5 42.22 7.35 -37.64
CA ARG A 5 41.30 6.23 -37.89
C ARG A 5 40.17 6.28 -36.83
N PRO A 6 38.88 6.21 -37.21
CA PRO A 6 37.80 6.09 -36.25
C PRO A 6 37.86 4.70 -35.59
N GLU A 7 37.75 4.70 -34.26
CA GLU A 7 37.65 3.50 -33.44
C GLU A 7 36.43 2.68 -33.88
N ALA A 8 36.59 1.35 -34.00
CA ALA A 8 35.54 0.46 -34.42
C ALA A 8 34.40 0.45 -33.38
N VAL A 9 33.23 0.93 -33.77
CA VAL A 9 32.01 0.78 -32.98
C VAL A 9 31.70 -0.71 -32.91
N ALA A 10 31.64 -1.25 -31.69
CA ALA A 10 31.26 -2.63 -31.45
C ALA A 10 29.87 -2.90 -32.05
N ASP A 11 29.85 -3.83 -33.00
CA ASP A 11 28.70 -4.21 -33.81
C ASP A 11 27.58 -4.80 -32.93
N GLY A 12 26.41 -4.15 -32.90
CA GLY A 12 25.19 -4.71 -32.29
C GLY A 12 24.40 -3.86 -31.30
N GLN A 13 24.89 -2.71 -30.84
CA GLN A 13 24.07 -1.83 -29.98
C GLN A 13 23.17 -0.95 -30.87
N ALA A 14 21.85 -1.15 -30.79
CA ALA A 14 20.89 -0.27 -31.44
C ALA A 14 21.19 1.19 -31.06
N PRO A 15 21.24 2.14 -32.03
CA PRO A 15 21.43 3.55 -31.71
C PRO A 15 20.38 3.96 -30.68
N LEU A 16 20.83 4.44 -29.52
CA LEU A 16 19.91 4.93 -28.50
C LEU A 16 19.01 5.99 -29.13
N SER A 17 17.70 5.84 -28.95
CA SER A 17 16.74 6.81 -29.46
C SER A 17 17.08 8.19 -28.89
N SER A 18 16.92 9.25 -29.69
CA SER A 18 17.15 10.63 -29.20
C SER A 18 16.36 10.90 -27.92
N VAL A 19 15.19 10.27 -27.75
CA VAL A 19 14.36 10.35 -26.54
C VAL A 19 15.06 9.71 -25.33
N GLU A 20 15.71 8.56 -25.50
CA GLU A 20 16.45 7.87 -24.43
C GLU A 20 17.72 8.62 -24.05
N VAL A 21 18.42 9.20 -25.04
CA VAL A 21 19.60 10.04 -24.80
C VAL A 21 19.22 11.28 -24.01
N VAL A 22 18.15 11.97 -24.40
CA VAL A 22 17.64 13.15 -23.70
C VAL A 22 17.15 12.77 -22.29
N SER A 23 16.45 11.65 -22.13
CA SER A 23 15.99 11.16 -20.83
C SER A 23 17.17 10.89 -19.88
N LYS A 24 18.23 10.22 -20.35
CA LYS A 24 19.45 10.00 -19.54
C LYS A 24 20.16 11.30 -19.13
N VAL A 25 20.07 12.34 -19.95
CA VAL A 25 20.67 13.65 -19.64
C VAL A 25 19.85 14.43 -18.61
N ILE A 26 18.53 14.28 -18.61
CA ILE A 26 17.60 14.98 -17.72
C ILE A 26 17.38 14.21 -16.40
N LEU A 27 17.71 12.92 -16.35
CA LEU A 27 17.51 12.11 -15.15
C LEU A 27 18.31 12.68 -13.96
N PRO A 28 17.67 12.85 -12.78
CA PRO A 28 18.29 13.41 -11.57
C PRO A 28 19.51 12.64 -11.06
N ASP A 29 19.58 11.34 -11.38
CA ASP A 29 20.66 10.44 -10.96
C ASP A 29 21.89 10.49 -11.87
N SER A 30 21.82 11.24 -12.98
CA SER A 30 22.98 11.47 -13.84
C SER A 30 23.90 12.54 -13.23
N SER A 31 25.22 12.35 -13.32
CA SER A 31 26.24 13.33 -12.89
C SER A 31 26.16 14.70 -13.61
N ASN A 32 25.14 14.95 -14.43
CA ASN A 32 24.90 16.20 -15.16
C ASN A 32 24.21 17.28 -14.31
N SER A 33 24.03 17.06 -13.00
CA SER A 33 23.51 18.06 -12.05
C SER A 33 24.18 19.45 -12.20
N THR A 34 25.47 19.48 -12.54
CA THR A 34 26.24 20.71 -12.73
C THR A 34 25.81 21.51 -13.98
N PHE A 35 25.37 20.84 -15.05
CA PHE A 35 24.92 21.49 -16.28
C PHE A 35 23.65 22.31 -16.05
N PHE A 36 22.66 21.73 -15.38
CA PHE A 36 21.42 22.42 -15.03
C PHE A 36 21.66 23.60 -14.08
N LYS A 37 22.55 23.43 -13.10
CA LYS A 37 22.96 24.52 -12.19
C LYS A 37 23.59 25.69 -12.94
N ASN A 38 24.49 25.43 -13.89
CA ASN A 38 25.14 26.49 -14.68
C ASN A 38 24.17 27.18 -15.66
N ALA A 39 23.17 26.46 -16.16
CA ALA A 39 22.12 27.00 -17.02
C ALA A 39 21.03 27.79 -16.26
N GLY A 40 21.14 27.92 -14.93
CA GLY A 40 20.11 28.56 -14.09
C GLY A 40 18.80 27.77 -14.02
N LEU A 41 18.81 26.51 -14.48
CA LEU A 41 17.66 25.62 -14.44
C LEU A 41 17.65 24.98 -13.05
N ALA A 42 16.77 25.47 -12.18
CA ALA A 42 16.52 24.85 -10.89
C ALA A 42 16.13 23.39 -11.13
N THR A 43 16.93 22.45 -10.64
CA THR A 43 16.56 21.04 -10.59
C THR A 43 15.36 20.94 -9.67
N TYR A 44 14.15 20.93 -10.23
CA TYR A 44 12.96 20.57 -9.47
C TYR A 44 13.17 19.14 -9.01
N SER A 45 13.46 18.96 -7.72
CA SER A 45 13.38 17.65 -7.08
C SER A 45 11.92 17.24 -7.18
N LEU A 46 11.60 16.45 -8.20
CA LEU A 46 10.36 15.70 -8.29
C LEU A 46 10.42 14.59 -7.23
N LYS A 47 10.34 14.99 -5.96
CA LYS A 47 10.08 14.06 -4.88
C LYS A 47 8.61 13.72 -4.98
N THR A 48 8.29 12.78 -5.87
CA THR A 48 6.97 12.14 -5.88
C THR A 48 6.77 11.53 -4.49
N PRO A 49 5.73 11.92 -3.74
CA PRO A 49 5.42 11.26 -2.48
C PRO A 49 5.29 9.77 -2.77
N SER A 50 6.04 8.95 -2.03
CA SER A 50 6.02 7.51 -2.23
C SER A 50 4.59 7.03 -1.98
N ALA A 51 4.11 6.06 -2.77
CA ALA A 51 2.79 5.45 -2.56
C ALA A 51 2.60 4.96 -1.10
N ALA A 52 3.71 4.63 -0.42
CA ALA A 52 3.73 4.27 0.99
C ALA A 52 3.34 5.43 1.93
N GLU A 53 3.72 6.68 1.64
CA GLU A 53 3.45 7.84 2.51
C GLU A 53 1.98 8.27 2.47
N GLN A 54 1.29 8.02 1.35
CA GLN A 54 -0.15 8.31 1.21
C GLN A 54 -1.05 7.18 1.72
N ALA A 55 -0.56 5.94 1.76
CA ALA A 55 -1.37 4.77 2.16
C ALA A 55 -1.47 4.58 3.68
N LEU A 56 -0.47 5.03 4.45
CA LEU A 56 -0.42 4.85 5.91
C LEU A 56 -1.63 5.44 6.68
N PRO A 57 -2.07 6.69 6.45
CA PRO A 57 -3.20 7.24 7.19
C PRO A 57 -4.53 6.53 6.87
N THR A 58 -4.73 6.14 5.61
CA THR A 58 -5.95 5.41 5.18
C THR A 58 -6.01 4.02 5.80
N ILE A 59 -4.89 3.29 5.81
CA ILE A 59 -4.82 1.95 6.42
C ILE A 59 -5.07 2.02 7.93
N HIS A 60 -4.60 3.09 8.60
CA HIS A 60 -4.82 3.25 10.03
C HIS A 60 -6.30 3.47 10.35
N GLU A 61 -7.00 4.30 9.58
CA GLU A 61 -8.43 4.54 9.76
C GLU A 61 -9.25 3.26 9.56
N GLU A 62 -8.98 2.52 8.47
CA GLU A 62 -9.62 1.23 8.21
C GLU A 62 -9.39 0.24 9.35
N PHE A 63 -8.17 0.17 9.90
CA PHE A 63 -7.86 -0.71 11.02
C PHE A 63 -8.63 -0.33 12.30
N VAL A 64 -8.81 0.96 12.56
CA VAL A 64 -9.63 1.43 13.70
C VAL A 64 -11.10 1.07 13.51
N GLU A 65 -11.64 1.26 12.30
CA GLU A 65 -13.02 0.88 12.00
C GLU A 65 -13.26 -0.63 12.12
N ILE A 66 -12.36 -1.45 11.58
CA ILE A 66 -12.44 -2.91 11.65
C ILE A 66 -12.41 -3.36 13.11
N ARG A 67 -11.54 -2.76 13.93
CA ARG A 67 -11.46 -3.09 15.37
C ARG A 67 -12.77 -2.77 16.09
N LYS A 68 -13.34 -1.58 15.88
CA LYS A 68 -14.63 -1.21 16.47
C LYS A 68 -15.75 -2.17 16.05
N ARG A 69 -15.78 -2.59 14.79
CA ARG A 69 -16.74 -3.59 14.30
C ARG A 69 -16.50 -4.96 14.95
N SER A 70 -15.25 -5.35 15.15
CA SER A 70 -14.90 -6.61 15.83
C SER A 70 -15.41 -6.61 17.28
N GLU A 71 -15.14 -5.55 18.02
CA GLU A 71 -15.58 -5.42 19.42
C GLU A 71 -17.11 -5.47 19.52
N ALA A 72 -17.83 -4.77 18.64
CA ALA A 72 -19.29 -4.82 18.59
C ALA A 72 -19.83 -6.22 18.23
N ALA A 73 -19.16 -6.93 17.33
CA ALA A 73 -19.55 -8.30 16.95
C ALA A 73 -19.33 -9.29 18.10
N GLU A 74 -18.23 -9.16 18.84
CA GLU A 74 -17.96 -9.97 20.03
C GLU A 74 -19.00 -9.74 21.13
N GLU A 75 -19.38 -8.48 21.37
CA GLU A 75 -20.43 -8.18 22.34
C GLU A 75 -21.79 -8.77 21.92
N ALA A 76 -22.16 -8.64 20.64
CA ALA A 76 -23.39 -9.22 20.11
C ALA A 76 -23.39 -10.76 20.23
N LEU A 77 -22.25 -11.40 20.01
CA LEU A 77 -22.08 -12.83 20.18
C LEU A 77 -22.24 -13.25 21.64
N ALA A 78 -21.60 -12.53 22.58
CA ALA A 78 -21.74 -12.79 24.02
C ALA A 78 -23.19 -12.66 24.49
N ARG A 79 -23.90 -11.61 24.06
CA ARG A 79 -25.33 -11.42 24.35
C ARG A 79 -26.19 -12.56 23.81
N THR A 80 -25.91 -13.01 22.58
CA THR A 80 -26.66 -14.11 21.96
C THR A 80 -26.43 -15.44 22.69
N GLN A 81 -25.19 -15.71 23.11
CA GLN A 81 -24.88 -16.88 23.94
C GLN A 81 -25.60 -16.85 25.27
N GLN A 82 -25.63 -15.70 25.95
CA GLN A 82 -26.36 -15.55 27.20
C GLN A 82 -27.86 -15.81 27.04
N LEU A 83 -28.49 -15.24 26.01
CA LEU A 83 -29.91 -15.47 25.72
C LEU A 83 -30.21 -16.95 25.46
N TYR A 84 -29.30 -17.66 24.79
CA TYR A 84 -29.45 -19.09 24.53
C TYR A 84 -29.44 -19.91 25.82
N GLU A 85 -28.50 -19.65 26.72
CA GLU A 85 -28.45 -20.34 28.02
C GLU A 85 -29.68 -20.04 28.89
N ASP A 86 -30.16 -18.79 28.89
CA ASP A 86 -31.38 -18.41 29.61
C ASP A 86 -32.62 -19.13 29.06
N MET A 87 -32.74 -19.23 27.74
CA MET A 87 -33.81 -19.99 27.08
C MET A 87 -33.75 -21.47 27.43
N LYS A 88 -32.55 -22.06 27.40
CA LYS A 88 -32.32 -23.46 27.76
C LYS A 88 -32.72 -23.72 29.22
N LYS A 89 -32.33 -22.85 30.15
CA LYS A 89 -32.70 -22.96 31.56
C LYS A 89 -34.21 -22.90 31.75
N ARG A 90 -34.89 -21.95 31.08
CA ARG A 90 -36.35 -21.84 31.11
C ARG A 90 -37.04 -23.09 30.56
N GLN A 91 -36.49 -23.70 29.53
CA GLN A 91 -37.00 -24.96 28.98
C GLN A 91 -36.86 -26.10 29.99
N GLU A 92 -35.71 -26.22 30.65
CA GLU A 92 -35.46 -27.22 31.71
C GLU A 92 -36.46 -27.05 32.86
N GLU A 93 -36.65 -25.81 33.33
CA GLU A 93 -37.61 -25.47 34.39
C GLU A 93 -39.06 -25.84 33.97
N ASN A 94 -39.45 -25.56 32.72
CA ASN A 94 -40.76 -25.92 32.19
C ASN A 94 -40.96 -27.44 32.17
N ASN A 95 -39.97 -28.19 31.68
CA ASN A 95 -40.00 -29.66 31.66
C ASN A 95 -40.17 -30.24 33.08
N LEU A 96 -39.48 -29.68 34.08
CA LEU A 96 -39.62 -30.10 35.47
C LEU A 96 -41.03 -29.85 36.02
N VAL A 97 -41.65 -28.71 35.68
CA VAL A 97 -43.03 -28.40 36.06
C VAL A 97 -44.00 -29.39 35.41
N LEU A 98 -43.84 -29.67 34.12
CA LEU A 98 -44.65 -30.65 33.40
C LEU A 98 -44.58 -32.05 34.03
N GLN A 99 -43.37 -32.51 34.39
CA GLN A 99 -43.17 -33.78 35.09
C GLN A 99 -43.84 -33.85 36.46
N ARG A 100 -44.14 -32.71 37.08
CA ARG A 100 -44.76 -32.66 38.41
C ARG A 100 -46.29 -32.65 38.36
N ILE A 101 -46.86 -32.30 37.21
CA ILE A 101 -48.31 -32.14 37.01
C ILE A 101 -48.92 -33.32 36.23
N LEU A 102 -48.12 -33.99 35.39
CA LEU A 102 -48.47 -35.23 34.70
C LEU A 102 -48.13 -36.45 35.56
#